data_AF-A0A925RM68-F1
#
_entry.id   AF-A0A925RM68-F1
#
_cell.length_a   1.000
_cell.length_b   1.000
_cell.length_c   1.000
_cell.angle_alpha   90.00
_cell.angle_beta   90.00
_cell.angle_gamma   90.00
#
_symmetry.space_group_name_H-M   'P 1'
#
loop_
_entity.id
_entity.type
_entity.pdbx_description
1 polymer ?
#
loop_
_entity_poly.entity_id
_entity_poly.type
_entity_poly.pdbx_seq_one_letter_code
_entity_poly.pdbx_strand_id
1 'polypeptide(L)'
;NEEAKQKIKEHAGWLHRDAEVVFKAARLVAGFVGVLVLMGGPSLQGEPLHIVLILLAPISWSLGSVLARRLGKTMTTDTFMSAAMQMLTGGAALGLGALGLGEHLPVHASAQAWLSLVYLLVFGSLVAFTAYNWLLRNTRPVVATSYAYVNPILAVLFGAAVSGEAIGVTTLVANVLIIGAIALALTKPRARPAA
;
A
#
# COMPACT_ATOMS: atom_id res chain seq x y z
N ASN A 1 -29.47 -30.59 -25.98
CA ASN A 1 -28.96 -31.39 -24.86
C ASN A 1 -28.45 -30.44 -23.77
N GLU A 2 -29.20 -30.29 -22.68
CA GLU A 2 -28.90 -29.33 -21.60
C GLU A 2 -27.63 -29.69 -20.83
N GLU A 3 -27.29 -30.98 -20.76
CA GLU A 3 -26.07 -31.48 -20.12
C GLU A 3 -24.78 -30.98 -20.80
N ALA A 4 -24.79 -30.92 -22.14
CA ALA A 4 -23.67 -30.39 -22.92
C ALA A 4 -23.50 -28.87 -22.72
N LYS A 5 -24.60 -28.13 -22.59
CA LYS A 5 -24.57 -26.68 -22.30
C LYS A 5 -24.02 -26.42 -20.89
N GLN A 6 -24.41 -27.23 -19.91
CA GLN A 6 -23.92 -27.15 -18.53
C GLN A 6 -22.40 -27.36 -18.47
N LYS A 7 -21.88 -28.41 -19.12
CA LYS A 7 -20.43 -28.69 -19.20
C LYS A 7 -19.65 -27.56 -19.88
N ILE A 8 -20.16 -26.99 -20.97
CA ILE A 8 -19.52 -25.85 -21.65
C ILE A 8 -19.49 -24.62 -20.74
N LYS A 9 -20.57 -24.36 -19.99
CA LYS A 9 -20.67 -23.23 -19.07
C LYS A 9 -19.72 -23.37 -17.87
N GLU A 10 -19.57 -24.57 -17.34
CA GLU A 10 -18.59 -24.89 -16.29
C GLU A 10 -17.15 -24.75 -16.79
N HIS A 11 -16.83 -25.31 -17.96
CA HIS A 11 -15.49 -25.23 -18.55
C HIS A 11 -15.09 -23.78 -18.89
N ALA A 12 -16.02 -23.01 -19.48
CA ALA A 12 -15.82 -21.59 -19.73
C ALA A 12 -15.65 -20.79 -18.43
N GLY A 13 -16.38 -21.15 -17.38
CA GLY A 13 -16.26 -20.54 -16.05
C GLY A 13 -14.92 -20.81 -15.36
N TRP A 14 -14.29 -21.95 -15.64
CA TRP A 14 -12.96 -22.29 -15.12
C TRP A 14 -11.86 -21.46 -15.83
N LEU A 15 -11.87 -21.47 -17.17
CA LEU A 15 -10.95 -20.66 -17.99
C LEU A 15 -11.00 -19.16 -17.66
N HIS A 16 -12.19 -18.62 -17.40
CA HIS A 16 -12.33 -17.21 -17.01
C HIS A 16 -11.76 -16.92 -15.63
N ARG A 17 -11.89 -17.84 -14.67
CA ARG A 17 -11.33 -17.68 -13.33
C ARG A 17 -9.81 -17.64 -13.39
N ASP A 18 -9.20 -18.54 -14.14
CA ASP A 18 -7.75 -18.58 -14.30
C ASP A 18 -7.22 -17.35 -15.02
N ALA A 19 -7.88 -16.93 -16.09
CA ALA A 19 -7.54 -15.70 -16.81
C ALA A 19 -7.63 -14.46 -15.90
N GLU A 20 -8.64 -14.37 -15.03
CA GLU A 20 -8.77 -13.25 -14.10
C GLU A 20 -7.68 -13.24 -13.02
N VAL A 21 -7.32 -14.42 -12.49
CA VAL A 21 -6.22 -14.58 -11.52
C VAL A 21 -4.89 -14.20 -12.16
N VAL A 22 -4.59 -14.71 -13.36
CA VAL A 22 -3.38 -14.36 -14.12
C VAL A 22 -3.33 -12.86 -14.40
N PHE A 23 -4.44 -12.25 -14.82
CA PHE A 23 -4.48 -10.81 -15.08
C PHE A 23 -4.28 -9.99 -13.80
N LYS A 24 -4.84 -10.42 -12.65
CA LYS A 24 -4.59 -9.79 -11.34
C LYS A 24 -3.12 -9.89 -10.95
N ALA A 25 -2.50 -11.07 -11.10
CA ALA A 25 -1.10 -11.29 -10.80
C ALA A 25 -0.18 -10.46 -11.70
N ALA A 26 -0.44 -10.43 -13.01
CA ALA A 26 0.34 -9.66 -13.99
C ALA A 26 0.37 -8.15 -13.64
N ARG A 27 -0.77 -7.58 -13.25
CA ARG A 27 -0.86 -6.17 -12.82
C ARG A 27 -0.03 -5.90 -11.55
N LEU A 28 -0.09 -6.79 -10.56
CA LEU A 28 0.72 -6.68 -9.34
C LEU A 28 2.22 -6.78 -9.64
N VAL A 29 2.62 -7.75 -10.47
CA VAL A 29 4.02 -7.94 -10.90
C VAL A 29 4.51 -6.71 -11.66
N ALA A 30 3.72 -6.16 -12.59
CA ALA A 30 4.10 -4.95 -13.32
C ALA A 30 4.32 -3.75 -12.38
N GLY A 31 3.45 -3.56 -11.40
CA GLY A 31 3.62 -2.51 -10.38
C GLY A 31 4.86 -2.73 -9.52
N PHE A 32 5.12 -3.96 -9.08
CA PHE A 32 6.31 -4.32 -8.30
C PHE A 32 7.60 -4.10 -9.09
N VAL A 33 7.64 -4.52 -10.37
CA VAL A 33 8.77 -4.24 -11.27
C VAL A 33 8.98 -2.74 -11.43
N GLY A 34 7.91 -1.95 -11.57
CA GLY A 34 7.99 -0.49 -11.61
C GLY A 34 8.67 0.10 -10.38
N VAL A 35 8.32 -0.39 -9.18
CA VAL A 35 8.98 0.01 -7.92
C VAL A 35 10.46 -0.38 -7.90
N LEU A 36 10.80 -1.61 -8.33
CA LEU A 36 12.20 -2.05 -8.40
C LEU A 36 13.03 -1.19 -9.37
N VAL A 37 12.47 -0.84 -10.53
CA VAL A 37 13.13 0.05 -11.49
C VAL A 37 13.33 1.44 -10.89
N LEU A 38 12.33 1.95 -10.15
CA LEU A 38 12.45 3.24 -9.46
C LEU A 38 13.58 3.24 -8.43
N MET A 39 13.76 2.13 -7.71
CA MET A 39 14.82 1.95 -6.73
C MET A 39 16.21 1.73 -7.35
N GLY A 40 16.30 1.61 -8.69
CA GLY A 40 17.56 1.28 -9.37
C GLY A 40 17.96 -0.20 -9.26
N GLY A 41 17.01 -1.07 -8.91
CA GLY A 41 17.20 -2.51 -8.73
C GLY A 41 17.42 -2.94 -7.27
N PRO A 42 17.24 -4.24 -6.95
CA PRO A 42 17.47 -4.75 -5.61
C PRO A 42 18.97 -4.79 -5.30
N SER A 43 19.45 -3.86 -4.47
CA SER A 43 20.77 -3.98 -3.83
C SER A 43 20.60 -4.76 -2.53
N LEU A 44 20.88 -6.07 -2.54
CA LEU A 44 20.98 -6.89 -1.31
C LEU A 44 22.31 -6.65 -0.57
N GLN A 45 22.89 -5.47 -0.76
CA GLN A 45 24.08 -5.03 -0.06
C GLN A 45 23.63 -4.44 1.29
N GLY A 46 23.48 -5.31 2.29
CA GLY A 46 23.04 -4.91 3.62
C GLY A 46 23.11 -6.06 4.61
N GLU A 47 23.12 -5.73 5.90
CA GLU A 47 23.04 -6.71 6.98
C GLU A 47 21.81 -7.63 6.81
N PRO A 48 21.96 -8.97 6.86
CA PRO A 48 20.86 -9.91 6.65
C PRO A 48 19.64 -9.64 7.55
N LEU A 49 19.88 -9.17 8.78
CA LEU A 49 18.82 -8.79 9.70
C LEU A 49 17.94 -7.67 9.13
N HIS A 50 18.52 -6.62 8.54
CA HIS A 50 17.77 -5.51 7.95
C HIS A 50 16.95 -5.96 6.75
N ILE A 51 17.49 -6.90 5.95
CA ILE A 51 16.77 -7.50 4.81
C ILE A 51 15.56 -8.29 5.31
N VAL A 52 15.71 -9.08 6.37
CA VAL A 52 14.57 -9.81 6.96
C VAL A 52 13.52 -8.83 7.51
N LEU A 53 13.95 -7.79 8.23
CA LEU A 53 13.03 -6.79 8.80
C LEU A 53 12.25 -6.02 7.73
N ILE A 54 12.91 -5.59 6.63
CA ILE A 54 12.24 -4.86 5.55
C ILE A 54 11.25 -5.73 4.78
N LEU A 55 11.47 -7.06 4.72
CA LEU A 55 10.52 -8.01 4.14
C LEU A 55 9.36 -8.32 5.09
N LEU A 56 9.60 -8.37 6.40
CA LEU A 56 8.56 -8.57 7.40
C LEU A 56 7.61 -7.36 7.52
N ALA A 57 8.08 -6.15 7.24
CA ALA A 57 7.28 -4.93 7.30
C ALA A 57 6.01 -4.97 6.40
N PRO A 58 6.10 -5.20 5.07
CA PRO A 58 4.92 -5.29 4.21
C PRO A 58 4.04 -6.50 4.51
N ILE A 59 4.61 -7.62 4.99
CA ILE A 59 3.84 -8.79 5.43
C ILE A 59 2.98 -8.43 6.64
N SER A 60 3.58 -7.79 7.64
CA SER A 60 2.90 -7.34 8.85
C SER A 60 1.81 -6.32 8.53
N TRP A 61 2.09 -5.38 7.62
CA TRP A 61 1.12 -4.40 7.16
C TRP A 61 -0.07 -5.04 6.45
N SER A 62 0.19 -5.96 5.51
CA SER A 62 -0.86 -6.68 4.78
C SER A 62 -1.73 -7.52 5.73
N LEU A 63 -1.09 -8.27 6.65
CA LEU A 63 -1.79 -9.08 7.63
C LEU A 63 -2.65 -8.21 8.57
N GLY A 64 -2.09 -7.13 9.09
CA GLY A 64 -2.80 -6.17 9.94
C GLY A 64 -4.01 -5.57 9.22
N SER A 65 -3.87 -5.22 7.94
CA SER A 65 -4.95 -4.66 7.12
C SER A 65 -6.09 -5.66 6.87
N VAL A 66 -5.75 -6.93 6.62
CA VAL A 66 -6.73 -8.01 6.46
C VAL A 66 -7.45 -8.29 7.77
N LEU A 67 -6.70 -8.34 8.88
CA LEU A 67 -7.26 -8.59 10.21
C LEU A 67 -8.16 -7.44 10.66
N ALA A 68 -7.72 -6.18 10.52
CA ALA A 68 -8.49 -4.99 10.83
C ALA A 68 -9.82 -4.96 10.05
N ARG A 69 -9.80 -5.35 8.77
CA ARG A 69 -11.03 -5.48 7.97
C ARG A 69 -11.94 -6.60 8.46
N ARG A 70 -11.39 -7.77 8.83
CA ARG A 70 -12.19 -8.90 9.32
C ARG A 70 -12.84 -8.58 10.66
N LEU A 71 -12.06 -8.07 11.61
CA LEU A 71 -12.55 -7.69 12.94
C LEU A 71 -13.48 -6.49 12.89
N GLY A 72 -13.22 -5.52 11.99
CA GLY A 72 -14.10 -4.37 11.78
C GLY A 72 -15.49 -4.73 11.23
N LYS A 73 -15.70 -5.94 10.71
CA LYS A 73 -17.05 -6.44 10.36
C LYS A 73 -17.83 -6.99 11.55
N THR A 74 -17.13 -7.46 12.58
CA THR A 74 -17.73 -8.09 13.77
C THR A 74 -17.79 -7.16 14.98
N MET A 75 -16.93 -6.14 15.02
CA MET A 75 -16.87 -5.17 16.11
C MET A 75 -17.64 -3.89 15.73
N THR A 76 -18.45 -3.39 16.66
CA THR A 76 -19.21 -2.12 16.54
C THR A 76 -18.33 -0.87 16.66
N THR A 77 -17.02 -1.04 16.69
CA THR A 77 -16.05 0.04 16.89
C THR A 77 -16.05 0.98 15.69
N ASP A 78 -16.19 2.30 15.92
CA ASP A 78 -16.04 3.32 14.88
C ASP A 78 -14.63 3.28 14.25
N THR A 79 -14.54 3.73 13.00
CA THR A 79 -13.30 3.93 12.25
C THR A 79 -12.29 4.79 13.01
N PHE A 80 -12.74 5.88 13.66
CA PHE A 80 -11.87 6.76 14.42
C PHE A 80 -11.23 6.04 15.61
N MET A 81 -12.02 5.24 16.33
CA MET A 81 -11.53 4.46 17.46
C MET A 81 -10.53 3.36 17.00
N SER A 82 -10.74 2.77 15.82
CA SER A 82 -9.78 1.82 15.24
C SER A 82 -8.45 2.50 14.91
N ALA A 83 -8.48 3.69 14.31
CA ALA A 83 -7.28 4.47 14.03
C ALA A 83 -6.57 4.89 15.33
N ALA A 84 -7.32 5.33 16.35
CA ALA A 84 -6.78 5.70 17.66
C ALA A 84 -6.07 4.52 18.35
N MET A 85 -6.69 3.35 18.37
CA MET A 85 -6.05 2.13 18.92
C MET A 85 -4.77 1.77 18.16
N GLN A 86 -4.78 1.86 16.83
CA GLN A 86 -3.61 1.60 16.00
C GLN A 86 -2.46 2.59 16.29
N MET A 87 -2.77 3.88 16.44
CA MET A 87 -1.78 4.92 16.78
C MET A 87 -1.23 4.76 18.19
N LEU A 88 -2.08 4.48 19.18
CA LEU A 88 -1.65 4.28 20.57
C LEU A 88 -0.77 3.04 20.73
N THR A 89 -1.17 1.91 20.15
CA THR A 89 -0.41 0.66 20.25
C THR A 89 0.89 0.73 19.47
N GLY A 90 0.87 1.25 18.24
CA GLY A 90 2.07 1.44 17.43
C GLY A 90 3.04 2.45 18.06
N GLY A 91 2.52 3.58 18.53
CA GLY A 91 3.32 4.61 19.22
C GLY A 91 3.92 4.10 20.53
N ALA A 92 3.16 3.36 21.34
CA ALA A 92 3.68 2.75 22.56
C ALA A 92 4.77 1.70 22.26
N ALA A 93 4.55 0.84 21.26
CA ALA A 93 5.55 -0.16 20.88
C ALA A 93 6.86 0.49 20.39
N LEU A 94 6.77 1.50 19.53
CA LEU A 94 7.93 2.25 19.06
C LEU A 94 8.61 3.03 20.19
N GLY A 95 7.84 3.65 21.09
CA GLY A 95 8.37 4.39 22.24
C GLY A 95 9.10 3.48 23.22
N LEU A 96 8.54 2.30 23.54
CA LEU A 96 9.22 1.31 24.38
C LEU A 96 10.49 0.77 23.71
N GLY A 97 10.46 0.57 22.39
CA GLY A 97 11.64 0.20 21.61
C GLY A 97 12.75 1.25 21.69
N ALA A 98 12.40 2.52 21.45
CA ALA A 98 13.33 3.64 21.55
C ALA A 98 13.96 3.76 22.95
N LEU A 99 13.15 3.64 24.01
CA LEU A 99 13.64 3.62 25.39
C LEU A 99 14.57 2.43 25.66
N GLY A 100 14.23 1.24 25.16
CA GLY A 100 15.06 0.03 25.30
C GLY A 100 16.39 0.13 24.55
N LEU A 101 16.45 0.93 23.48
CA LEU A 101 17.67 1.23 22.73
C LEU A 101 18.45 2.42 23.32
N GLY A 102 17.93 3.08 24.35
CA GLY A 102 18.57 4.26 24.96
C GLY A 102 18.47 5.52 24.11
N GLU A 103 17.49 5.61 23.20
CA GLU A 103 17.26 6.82 22.41
C GLU A 103 16.67 7.95 23.27
N HIS A 104 17.14 9.17 23.03
CA HIS A 104 16.69 10.36 23.75
C HIS A 104 16.06 11.37 22.78
N LEU A 105 15.08 12.14 23.28
CA LEU A 105 14.54 13.24 22.52
C LEU A 105 15.64 14.28 22.24
N PRO A 106 15.72 14.81 21.00
CA PRO A 106 16.70 15.81 20.66
C PRO A 106 16.47 17.08 21.47
N VAL A 107 17.46 17.47 22.28
CA VAL A 107 17.40 18.64 23.16
C VAL A 107 17.34 19.96 22.38
N HIS A 108 17.90 19.99 21.16
CA HIS A 108 17.98 21.17 20.31
C HIS A 108 17.36 20.91 18.92
N ALA A 109 16.07 20.56 18.88
CA ALA A 109 15.34 20.48 17.62
C ALA A 109 14.96 21.88 17.10
N SER A 110 15.19 22.13 15.81
CA SER A 110 14.81 23.40 15.17
C SER A 110 13.30 23.57 15.12
N ALA A 111 12.83 24.82 14.99
CA ALA A 111 11.40 25.10 14.79
C ALA A 111 10.84 24.36 13.56
N GLN A 112 11.65 24.22 12.50
CA GLN A 112 11.29 23.46 11.31
C GLN A 112 11.10 21.96 11.59
N ALA A 113 11.94 21.35 12.43
CA ALA A 113 11.78 19.95 12.83
C ALA A 113 10.47 19.74 13.61
N TRP A 114 10.15 20.64 14.54
CA TRP A 114 8.88 20.61 15.28
C TRP A 114 7.66 20.80 14.38
N LEU A 115 7.70 21.76 13.45
CA LEU A 115 6.62 21.96 12.49
C LEU A 115 6.44 20.75 11.58
N SER A 116 7.54 20.10 11.16
CA SER A 116 7.49 18.87 10.37
C SER A 116 6.86 17.72 11.16
N LEU A 117 7.19 17.60 12.46
CA LEU A 117 6.58 16.61 13.34
C LEU A 117 5.07 16.85 13.50
N VAL A 118 4.65 18.10 13.73
CA VAL A 118 3.22 18.45 13.83
C VAL A 118 2.49 18.15 12.52
N TYR A 119 3.12 18.47 11.38
CA TYR A 119 2.57 18.12 10.07
C TYR A 119 2.37 16.61 9.91
N LEU A 120 3.37 15.80 10.25
CA LEU A 120 3.27 14.34 10.18
C LEU A 120 2.23 13.79 11.16
N LEU A 121 2.13 14.35 12.37
CA LEU A 121 1.14 13.95 13.37
C LEU A 121 -0.28 14.17 12.84
N VAL A 122 -0.56 15.34 12.25
CA VAL A 122 -1.90 15.67 11.76
C VAL A 122 -2.19 14.96 10.43
N PHE A 123 -1.39 15.20 9.41
CA PHE A 123 -1.67 14.74 8.05
C PHE A 123 -1.18 13.33 7.79
N GLY A 124 0.06 13.01 8.21
CA GLY A 124 0.68 11.69 8.01
C GLY A 124 0.10 10.58 8.90
N SER A 125 -0.47 10.95 10.05
CA SER A 125 -1.02 10.03 11.03
C SER A 125 -2.53 10.16 11.17
N LEU A 126 -3.04 11.17 11.86
CA LEU A 126 -4.46 11.24 12.22
C LEU A 126 -5.39 11.22 10.99
N VAL A 127 -5.15 12.08 10.01
CA VAL A 127 -5.97 12.14 8.79
C VAL A 127 -5.75 10.90 7.92
N ALA A 128 -4.50 10.55 7.62
CA ALA A 128 -4.18 9.44 6.73
C ALA A 128 -4.69 8.09 7.25
N PHE A 129 -4.44 7.75 8.53
CA PHE A 129 -4.86 6.46 9.09
C PHE A 129 -6.37 6.37 9.31
N THR A 130 -7.03 7.50 9.64
CA THR A 130 -8.50 7.52 9.71
C THR A 130 -9.11 7.29 8.32
N ALA A 131 -8.61 7.97 7.29
CA ALA A 131 -9.04 7.78 5.92
C ALA A 131 -8.76 6.35 5.42
N TYR A 132 -7.60 5.79 5.75
CA TYR A 132 -7.24 4.42 5.42
C TYR A 132 -8.19 3.40 6.05
N ASN A 133 -8.45 3.52 7.36
CA ASN A 133 -9.39 2.65 8.06
C ASN A 133 -10.81 2.77 7.50
N TRP A 134 -11.22 3.98 7.11
CA TRP A 134 -12.50 4.20 6.43
C TRP A 134 -12.54 3.48 5.07
N LEU A 135 -11.51 3.66 4.25
CA LEU A 135 -11.40 2.98 2.95
C LEU A 135 -11.39 1.45 3.09
N LEU A 136 -10.75 0.92 4.14
CA LEU A 136 -10.75 -0.51 4.43
C LEU A 136 -12.15 -1.06 4.74
N ARG A 137 -13.06 -0.23 5.27
CA ARG A 137 -14.44 -0.66 5.57
C ARG A 137 -15.37 -0.43 4.37
N ASN A 138 -15.16 0.67 3.65
CA ASN A 138 -16.11 1.17 2.65
C ASN A 138 -15.73 0.82 1.19
N THR A 139 -14.53 0.29 0.93
CA THR A 139 -14.07 0.01 -0.43
C THR A 139 -13.42 -1.37 -0.58
N ARG A 140 -13.12 -1.75 -1.82
CA ARG A 140 -12.38 -2.98 -2.15
C ARG A 140 -10.92 -2.83 -1.67
N PRO A 141 -10.28 -3.89 -1.15
CA PRO A 141 -8.89 -3.85 -0.69
C PRO A 141 -7.92 -3.24 -1.69
N VAL A 142 -8.04 -3.62 -2.96
CA VAL A 142 -7.19 -3.11 -4.06
C VAL A 142 -7.26 -1.59 -4.20
N VAL A 143 -8.44 -0.98 -3.97
CA VAL A 143 -8.59 0.48 -4.01
C VAL A 143 -8.00 1.10 -2.75
N ALA A 144 -8.30 0.54 -1.59
CA ALA A 144 -7.78 1.02 -0.31
C ALA A 144 -6.25 0.98 -0.23
N THR A 145 -5.58 0.03 -0.89
CA THR A 145 -4.11 -0.09 -0.90
C THR A 145 -3.45 0.57 -2.11
N SER A 146 -4.23 1.10 -3.06
CA SER A 146 -3.69 1.73 -4.27
C SER A 146 -2.84 2.97 -3.98
N TYR A 147 -3.06 3.66 -2.84
CA TYR A 147 -2.27 4.82 -2.41
C TYR A 147 -0.76 4.50 -2.32
N ALA A 148 -0.40 3.26 -1.94
CA ALA A 148 0.98 2.85 -1.79
C ALA A 148 1.77 2.96 -3.11
N TYR A 149 1.09 2.85 -4.24
CA TYR A 149 1.68 3.04 -5.57
C TYR A 149 1.68 4.51 -6.02
N VAL A 150 0.82 5.35 -5.44
CA VAL A 150 0.81 6.80 -5.71
C VAL A 150 1.93 7.51 -4.95
N ASN A 151 2.30 7.01 -3.77
CA ASN A 151 3.33 7.62 -2.93
C ASN A 151 4.70 7.82 -3.63
N PRO A 152 5.27 6.83 -4.34
CA PRO A 152 6.55 7.04 -5.05
C PRO A 152 6.46 8.10 -6.15
N ILE A 153 5.32 8.19 -6.84
CA ILE A 153 5.08 9.20 -7.88
C ILE A 153 5.09 10.60 -7.23
N LEU A 154 4.34 10.77 -6.15
CA LEU A 154 4.32 12.04 -5.41
C LEU A 154 5.70 12.39 -4.87
N ALA A 155 6.46 11.42 -4.36
CA ALA A 155 7.82 11.63 -3.90
C ALA A 155 8.73 12.18 -5.01
N VAL A 156 8.67 11.60 -6.22
CA VAL A 156 9.42 12.10 -7.39
C VAL A 156 8.98 13.51 -7.77
N LEU A 157 7.66 13.76 -7.84
CA LEU A 157 7.14 15.06 -8.23
C LEU A 157 7.52 16.16 -7.23
N PHE A 158 7.40 15.89 -5.93
CA PHE A 158 7.82 16.83 -4.89
C PHE A 158 9.35 16.99 -4.87
N GLY A 159 10.13 15.93 -5.07
CA GLY A 159 11.58 16.03 -5.19
C GLY A 159 11.99 16.92 -6.37
N ALA A 160 11.36 16.76 -7.52
CA ALA A 160 11.62 17.61 -8.69
C ALA A 160 11.15 19.06 -8.47
N ALA A 161 9.96 19.26 -7.92
CA ALA A 161 9.36 20.59 -7.78
C ALA A 161 9.93 21.41 -6.62
N VAL A 162 10.28 20.76 -5.51
CA VAL A 162 10.72 21.43 -4.27
C VAL A 162 12.25 21.38 -4.15
N SER A 163 12.87 20.23 -4.45
CA SER A 163 14.33 20.05 -4.33
C SER A 163 15.07 20.32 -5.64
N GLY A 164 14.36 20.53 -6.77
CA GLY A 164 14.96 20.78 -8.08
C GLY A 164 15.62 19.54 -8.69
N GLU A 165 15.26 18.34 -8.24
CA GLU A 165 15.85 17.09 -8.73
C GLU A 165 15.49 16.83 -10.19
N ALA A 166 16.50 16.50 -11.01
CA ALA A 166 16.28 16.15 -12.40
C ALA A 166 15.59 14.79 -12.53
N ILE A 167 14.46 14.76 -13.23
CA ILE A 167 13.73 13.51 -13.49
C ILE A 167 14.43 12.74 -14.62
N GLY A 168 15.15 11.68 -14.24
CA GLY A 168 15.79 10.78 -15.20
C GLY A 168 14.81 9.90 -15.96
N VAL A 169 15.26 9.34 -17.08
CA VAL A 169 14.48 8.41 -17.92
C VAL A 169 14.03 7.17 -17.14
N THR A 170 14.89 6.63 -16.28
CA THR A 170 14.56 5.48 -15.41
C THR A 170 13.36 5.78 -14.50
N THR A 171 13.36 6.97 -13.90
CA THR A 171 12.26 7.46 -13.05
C THR A 171 10.97 7.60 -13.84
N LEU A 172 11.05 8.08 -15.09
CA LEU A 172 9.89 8.19 -15.97
C LEU A 172 9.32 6.81 -16.33
N VAL A 173 10.16 5.86 -16.73
CA VAL A 173 9.75 4.49 -17.06
C VAL A 173 9.11 3.80 -15.85
N ALA A 174 9.72 3.94 -14.67
CA ALA A 174 9.18 3.40 -13.43
C ALA A 174 7.77 3.96 -13.13
N ASN A 175 7.59 5.27 -13.22
CA ASN A 175 6.29 5.90 -13.00
C ASN A 175 5.23 5.45 -14.01
N VAL A 176 5.58 5.28 -15.29
CA VAL A 176 4.66 4.73 -16.31
C VAL A 176 4.22 3.31 -15.96
N LEU A 177 5.16 2.44 -15.54
CA LEU A 177 4.84 1.07 -15.13
C LEU A 177 3.91 1.05 -13.92
N ILE A 178 4.19 1.88 -12.91
CA ILE A 178 3.37 1.98 -11.70
C ILE A 178 1.97 2.49 -12.02
N ILE A 179 1.84 3.60 -12.76
CA ILE A 179 0.53 4.17 -13.14
C ILE A 179 -0.27 3.19 -14.00
N GLY A 180 0.38 2.55 -14.98
CA GLY A 180 -0.26 1.55 -15.84
C GLY A 180 -0.81 0.38 -15.04
N ALA A 181 -0.03 -0.14 -14.08
CA ALA A 181 -0.45 -1.21 -13.18
C ALA A 181 -1.68 -0.81 -12.34
N ILE A 182 -1.68 0.39 -11.74
CA ILE A 182 -2.82 0.89 -10.96
C ILE A 182 -4.05 1.07 -11.85
N ALA A 183 -3.91 1.74 -13.01
CA ALA A 183 -5.03 2.00 -13.91
C ALA A 183 -5.73 0.70 -14.32
N LEU A 184 -4.94 -0.32 -14.68
CA LEU A 184 -5.45 -1.66 -14.98
C LEU A 184 -6.04 -2.37 -13.76
N ALA A 185 -5.54 -2.11 -12.55
CA ALA A 185 -6.10 -2.65 -11.31
C ALA A 185 -7.46 -2.01 -10.94
N LEU A 186 -7.64 -0.73 -11.27
CA LEU A 186 -8.87 0.03 -11.01
C LEU A 186 -9.96 -0.17 -12.07
N THR A 187 -9.60 -0.55 -13.30
CA THR A 187 -10.61 -0.89 -14.32
C THR A 187 -11.46 -2.08 -13.89
N LYS A 188 -12.79 -1.87 -13.79
CA LYS A 188 -13.76 -2.95 -13.56
C LYS A 188 -13.67 -3.96 -14.73
N PRO A 189 -13.70 -5.28 -14.47
CA PRO A 189 -13.93 -6.25 -15.55
C PRO A 189 -15.21 -5.83 -16.28
N ARG A 190 -15.16 -5.68 -17.61
CA ARG A 190 -16.35 -5.38 -18.41
C ARG A 190 -17.42 -6.42 -18.08
N ALA A 191 -18.52 -5.99 -17.47
CA ALA A 191 -19.71 -6.83 -17.38
C ALA A 191 -20.15 -7.15 -18.81
N ARG A 192 -20.31 -8.44 -19.11
CA ARG A 192 -20.78 -8.89 -20.41
C ARG A 192 -22.16 -8.24 -20.68
N PRO A 193 -22.44 -7.71 -21.88
CA PRO A 193 -23.80 -7.34 -22.25
C PRO A 193 -24.67 -8.58 -22.06
N ALA A 194 -25.78 -8.43 -21.33
CA ALA A 194 -26.78 -9.48 -21.27
C ALA A 194 -27.21 -9.82 -22.70
N ALA A 195 -26.97 -11.07 -23.11
CA ALA A 195 -27.46 -11.63 -24.36
C ALA A 195 -28.72 -12.43 -24.06
#